data_AF-A0A7X8R3M3-F1
#
_entry.id   AF-A0A7X8R3M3-F1
#
_cell.length_a   1.000
_cell.length_b   1.000
_cell.length_c   1.000
_cell.angle_alpha   90.00
_cell.angle_beta   90.00
_cell.angle_gamma   90.00
#
_symmetry.space_group_name_H-M   'P 1'
#
loop_
_entity.id
_entity.type
_entity.pdbx_description
1 polymer ?
#
loop_
_entity_poly.entity_id
_entity_poly.type
_entity_poly.pdbx_seq_one_letter_code
_entity_poly.pdbx_strand_id
1 'polypeptide(L)'
;MKFSILLVLPILFCACTKKNAVVDKNKLERFAQVYHDYLLTITSDTSHAELKDRYLQRLLNKHNLSQQDFQQAQKFYEAHPELFAEMLGQVTEKLQKAPAAP
;
A
#
# COMPACT_ATOMS: atom_id res chain seq x y z
N MET A 1 59.14 -20.67 4.56
CA MET A 1 58.20 -19.93 3.67
C MET A 1 56.80 -20.36 4.09
N LYS A 2 56.10 -19.57 4.91
CA LYS A 2 55.07 -18.56 4.56
C LYS A 2 53.78 -19.18 3.97
N PHE A 3 52.71 -19.13 4.79
CA PHE A 3 51.27 -18.94 4.54
C PHE A 3 50.62 -19.68 3.34
N SER A 4 49.48 -20.36 3.47
CA SER A 4 48.21 -19.74 3.85
C SER A 4 47.16 -20.78 4.27
N ILE A 5 46.62 -20.57 5.47
CA ILE A 5 45.21 -20.83 5.83
C ILE A 5 44.33 -20.01 4.87
N LEU A 6 43.14 -20.50 4.49
CA LEU A 6 41.92 -19.76 4.06
C LEU A 6 41.07 -20.73 3.20
N LEU A 7 39.76 -20.88 3.33
CA LEU A 7 38.76 -20.39 4.27
C LEU A 7 37.54 -21.26 3.93
N VAL A 8 37.11 -22.15 4.83
CA VAL A 8 35.85 -22.89 4.66
C VAL A 8 34.76 -21.84 4.77
N LEU A 9 34.14 -21.50 3.63
CA LEU A 9 33.03 -20.56 3.54
C LEU A 9 31.81 -21.22 4.22
N PRO A 10 31.36 -20.78 5.41
CA PRO A 10 30.09 -21.27 5.91
C PRO A 10 29.01 -20.63 5.04
N ILE A 11 28.25 -21.49 4.36
CA ILE A 11 27.00 -21.11 3.71
C ILE A 11 26.09 -20.59 4.82
N LEU A 12 26.13 -19.27 5.03
CA LEU A 12 25.14 -18.56 5.81
C LEU A 12 23.84 -18.71 5.02
N PHE A 13 23.11 -19.79 5.28
CA PHE A 13 21.68 -19.87 5.00
C PHE A 13 21.06 -18.72 5.78
N CYS A 14 21.04 -17.55 5.13
CA CYS A 14 20.15 -16.46 5.47
C CYS A 14 18.75 -16.98 5.12
N ALA A 15 18.24 -17.85 5.99
CA ALA A 15 16.82 -18.05 6.15
C ALA A 15 16.28 -16.69 6.60
N CYS A 16 16.09 -15.81 5.62
CA CYS A 16 15.10 -14.75 5.67
C CYS A 16 13.78 -15.47 5.90
N THR A 17 13.54 -15.79 7.17
CA THR A 17 12.21 -16.00 7.70
C THR A 17 11.46 -14.75 7.26
N LYS A 18 10.71 -14.88 6.16
CA LYS A 18 9.64 -13.94 5.84
C LYS A 18 8.74 -14.01 7.06
N LYS A 19 9.02 -13.16 8.05
CA LYS A 19 8.02 -12.77 9.03
C LYS A 19 6.86 -12.37 8.15
N ASN A 20 5.78 -13.15 8.20
CA ASN A 20 4.50 -12.72 7.68
C ASN A 20 4.28 -11.39 8.35
N ALA A 21 4.55 -10.33 7.60
CA ALA A 21 4.55 -8.99 8.13
C ALA A 21 3.07 -8.71 8.33
N VAL A 22 2.60 -8.99 9.55
CA VAL A 22 1.26 -8.68 10.01
C VAL A 22 1.05 -7.23 9.63
N VAL A 23 0.20 -7.02 8.62
CA VAL A 23 -0.01 -5.68 8.09
C VAL A 23 -0.73 -4.91 9.18
N ASP A 24 -0.13 -3.80 9.60
CA ASP A 24 -0.66 -2.95 10.66
C ASP A 24 -2.04 -2.42 10.24
N LYS A 25 -3.05 -2.60 11.10
CA LYS A 25 -4.42 -2.15 10.85
C LYS A 25 -4.48 -0.65 10.55
N ASN A 26 -3.66 0.17 11.21
CA ASN A 26 -3.61 1.60 10.93
C ASN A 26 -3.16 1.89 9.49
N LYS A 27 -2.29 1.05 8.92
CA LYS A 27 -1.83 1.17 7.53
C LYS A 27 -2.93 0.75 6.55
N LEU A 28 -3.72 -0.27 6.89
CA LEU A 28 -4.88 -0.69 6.10
C LEU A 28 -5.98 0.38 6.08
N GLU A 29 -6.21 1.06 7.21
CA GLU A 29 -7.15 2.18 7.29
C GLU A 29 -6.69 3.38 6.45
N ARG A 30 -5.40 3.76 6.56
CA ARG A 30 -4.81 4.82 5.72
C ARG A 30 -4.84 4.46 4.24
N PHE A 31 -4.63 3.19 3.90
CA PHE A 31 -4.81 2.71 2.53
C PHE A 31 -6.24 2.96 2.03
N ALA A 32 -7.26 2.63 2.84
CA ALA A 32 -8.66 2.88 2.47
C ALA A 32 -8.96 4.38 2.28
N GLN A 33 -8.35 5.25 3.08
CA GLN A 33 -8.45 6.71 2.92
C GLN A 33 -7.80 7.21 1.63
N VAL A 34 -6.58 6.73 1.31
CA VAL A 34 -5.91 7.03 0.04
C VAL A 34 -6.76 6.54 -1.14
N TYR A 35 -7.32 5.33 -1.05
CA TYR A 35 -8.14 4.74 -2.10
C TYR A 35 -9.43 5.54 -2.33
N HIS A 36 -10.11 5.94 -1.26
CA HIS A 36 -11.28 6.83 -1.32
C HIS A 36 -10.96 8.16 -2.03
N ASP A 37 -9.91 8.87 -1.60
CA ASP A 37 -9.55 10.17 -2.17
C ASP A 37 -9.06 10.03 -3.62
N TYR A 38 -8.42 8.91 -3.96
CA TYR A 38 -8.01 8.60 -5.32
C TYR A 38 -9.22 8.43 -6.23
N LEU A 39 -10.25 7.68 -5.79
CA LEU A 39 -11.50 7.53 -6.53
C LEU A 39 -12.20 8.88 -6.75
N LEU A 40 -12.27 9.75 -5.73
CA LEU A 40 -12.80 11.11 -5.89
C LEU A 40 -12.01 11.92 -6.92
N THR A 41 -10.68 11.82 -6.90
CA THR A 41 -9.82 12.57 -7.83
C THR A 41 -10.06 12.12 -9.28
N ILE A 42 -10.05 10.81 -9.55
CA ILE A 42 -10.19 10.30 -10.92
C ILE A 42 -11.63 10.38 -11.46
N THR A 43 -12.64 10.41 -10.59
CA THR A 43 -14.05 10.61 -11.00
C THR A 43 -14.40 12.07 -11.25
N SER A 44 -13.69 13.01 -10.61
CA SER A 44 -13.87 14.46 -10.81
C SER A 44 -12.99 15.05 -11.92
N ASP A 45 -11.81 14.49 -12.18
CA ASP A 45 -10.84 14.97 -13.17
C ASP A 45 -10.35 13.79 -14.05
N THR A 46 -11.13 13.48 -15.09
CA THR A 46 -10.80 12.40 -16.05
C THR A 46 -9.85 12.86 -17.16
N SER A 47 -9.55 14.16 -17.29
CA SER A 47 -8.80 14.71 -18.42
C SER A 47 -7.28 14.60 -18.28
N HIS A 48 -6.77 14.27 -17.08
CA HIS A 48 -5.32 14.21 -16.81
C HIS A 48 -4.88 12.84 -16.29
N ALA A 49 -5.25 11.77 -17.00
CA ALA A 49 -4.87 10.40 -16.65
C ALA A 49 -3.34 10.19 -16.59
N GLU A 50 -2.57 11.02 -17.28
CA GLU A 50 -1.10 11.07 -17.24
C GLU A 50 -0.53 11.59 -15.92
N LEU A 51 -1.35 12.21 -15.06
CA LEU A 51 -0.94 12.71 -13.74
C LEU A 51 -1.23 11.73 -12.60
N LYS A 52 -1.73 10.53 -12.90
CA LYS A 52 -2.11 9.50 -11.90
C LYS A 52 -1.04 9.26 -10.83
N ASP A 53 0.22 9.12 -11.23
CA ASP A 53 1.32 8.87 -10.30
C ASP A 53 1.56 10.06 -9.36
N ARG A 54 1.45 11.30 -9.89
CA ARG A 54 1.58 12.52 -9.09
C ARG A 54 0.41 12.68 -8.11
N TYR A 55 -0.81 12.30 -8.52
CA TYR A 55 -1.96 12.30 -7.63
C TYR A 55 -1.82 11.27 -6.52
N LEU A 56 -1.44 10.03 -6.85
CA LEU A 56 -1.21 9.00 -5.85
C LEU A 56 -0.13 9.44 -4.85
N GLN A 57 1.01 9.95 -5.32
CA GLN A 57 2.08 10.41 -4.44
C GLN A 57 1.62 11.54 -3.49
N ARG A 58 0.82 12.49 -3.98
CA ARG A 58 0.23 13.54 -3.14
C ARG A 58 -0.68 12.96 -2.06
N LEU A 59 -1.52 11.99 -2.40
CA LEU A 59 -2.44 11.36 -1.45
C LEU A 59 -1.70 10.51 -0.41
N LEU A 60 -0.67 9.78 -0.83
CA LEU A 60 0.21 9.04 0.09
C LEU A 60 0.83 9.98 1.14
N ASN A 61 1.35 11.13 0.70
CA ASN A 61 1.88 12.14 1.60
C ASN A 61 0.80 12.73 2.53
N LYS A 62 -0.38 13.05 1.99
CA LYS A 62 -1.52 13.60 2.75
C LYS A 62 -1.94 12.67 3.90
N HIS A 63 -1.95 11.36 3.65
CA HIS A 63 -2.37 10.34 4.62
C HIS A 63 -1.22 9.73 5.42
N ASN A 64 -0.01 10.30 5.31
CA ASN A 64 1.20 9.81 5.98
C ASN A 64 1.40 8.30 5.81
N LEU A 65 1.32 7.84 4.55
CA LEU A 65 1.48 6.46 4.15
C LEU A 65 2.63 6.36 3.14
N SER A 66 3.62 5.52 3.42
CA SER A 66 4.73 5.31 2.50
C SER A 66 4.29 4.49 1.28
N GLN A 67 5.01 4.63 0.15
CA GLN A 67 4.74 3.82 -1.04
C GLN A 67 4.92 2.31 -0.76
N GLN A 68 5.90 1.94 0.07
CA GLN A 68 6.12 0.55 0.47
C GLN A 68 4.93 0.01 1.29
N ASP A 69 4.44 0.79 2.25
CA ASP A 69 3.29 0.40 3.06
C ASP A 69 2.02 0.30 2.23
N PHE A 70 1.83 1.21 1.27
CA PHE A 70 0.74 1.16 0.32
C PHE A 70 0.77 -0.12 -0.53
N GLN A 71 1.94 -0.47 -1.09
CA GLN A 71 2.12 -1.71 -1.86
C GLN A 71 1.91 -2.97 -0.99
N GLN A 72 2.32 -2.93 0.27
CA GLN A 72 2.11 -4.04 1.19
C GLN A 72 0.62 -4.21 1.53
N ALA A 73 -0.10 -3.12 1.78
CA ALA A 73 -1.54 -3.12 1.98
C ALA A 73 -2.28 -3.60 0.71
N GLN A 74 -1.83 -3.17 -0.47
CA GLN A 74 -2.38 -3.65 -1.74
C GLN A 74 -2.24 -5.17 -1.87
N LYS A 75 -1.04 -5.72 -1.67
CA LYS A 75 -0.78 -7.17 -1.71
C LYS A 75 -1.60 -7.94 -0.66
N PHE A 76 -1.83 -7.34 0.50
CA PHE A 76 -2.69 -7.92 1.52
C PHE A 76 -4.13 -8.03 1.02
N TYR A 77 -4.70 -6.96 0.48
CA TYR A 77 -6.06 -6.99 -0.06
C TYR A 77 -6.20 -7.89 -1.29
N GLU A 78 -5.17 -8.00 -2.14
CA GLU A 78 -5.13 -8.95 -3.26
C GLU A 78 -5.16 -10.41 -2.76
N ALA A 79 -4.56 -10.71 -1.61
CA ALA A 79 -4.58 -12.02 -0.98
C ALA A 79 -5.84 -12.31 -0.15
N HIS A 80 -6.62 -11.27 0.19
CA HIS A 80 -7.79 -11.31 1.06
C HIS A 80 -8.99 -10.59 0.41
N PRO A 81 -9.57 -11.15 -0.66
CA PRO A 81 -10.62 -10.50 -1.44
C PRO A 81 -11.88 -10.19 -0.62
N GLU A 82 -12.18 -10.98 0.40
CA GLU A 82 -13.28 -10.73 1.34
C GLU A 82 -13.08 -9.44 2.14
N LEU A 83 -11.84 -9.19 2.60
CA LEU A 83 -11.50 -7.96 3.32
C LEU A 83 -11.42 -6.76 2.39
N PHE A 84 -11.00 -6.98 1.14
CA PHE A 84 -11.04 -5.94 0.12
C PHE A 84 -12.48 -5.49 -0.16
N ALA A 85 -13.41 -6.44 -0.31
CA ALA A 85 -14.83 -6.14 -0.53
C ALA A 85 -15.44 -5.36 0.64
N GLU A 86 -15.11 -5.73 1.88
CA GLU A 86 -15.54 -4.98 3.08
C GLU A 86 -15.01 -3.54 3.06
N MET A 87 -13.71 -3.37 2.84
CA MET A 87 -13.08 -2.05 2.74
C MET A 87 -13.71 -1.21 1.63
N LEU A 88 -13.93 -1.80 0.45
CA LEU A 88 -14.58 -1.14 -0.68
C LEU A 88 -16.02 -0.72 -0.36
N GLY A 89 -16.77 -1.55 0.36
CA GLY A 89 -18.10 -1.22 0.87
C GLY A 89 -18.07 0.03 1.75
N GLN A 90 -17.15 0.07 2.72
CA GLN A 90 -16.97 1.23 3.59
C GLN A 90 -16.56 2.49 2.82
N VAL A 91 -15.66 2.37 1.83
CA VAL A 91 -15.27 3.49 0.95
C VAL A 91 -16.48 3.99 0.15
N THR A 92 -17.27 3.08 -0.42
CA THR A 92 -18.44 3.42 -1.24
C THR A 92 -19.53 4.12 -0.41
N GLU A 93 -19.80 3.65 0.80
CA GLU A 93 -20.72 4.32 1.71
C GLU A 93 -20.29 5.75 2.03
N LYS A 94 -18.98 5.98 2.23
CA LYS A 94 -18.44 7.33 2.49
C LYS A 94 -18.59 8.23 1.28
N LEU A 95 -18.36 7.71 0.07
CA LEU A 95 -18.57 8.45 -1.17
C LEU A 95 -20.03 8.87 -1.35
N GLN A 96 -20.99 8.00 -1.02
CA GLN A 96 -22.42 8.30 -1.12
C GLN A 96 -22.92 9.30 -0.06
N LYS A 97 -22.26 9.35 1.11
CA LYS A 97 -22.59 10.28 2.21
C LYS A 97 -21.92 11.65 2.06
N ALA A 98 -20.98 11.82 1.13
CA ALA A 98 -20.38 13.11 0.86
C ALA A 98 -21.48 14.08 0.37
N PRO A 99 -21.64 15.27 0.97
CA PRO A 99 -22.67 16.20 0.55
C PRO A 99 -22.48 16.54 -0.93
N ALA A 100 -23.56 16.47 -1.72
CA ALA A 100 -23.60 17.15 -3.00
C ALA A 100 -23.16 18.59 -2.74
N ALA A 101 -22.10 19.04 -3.42
CA ALA A 101 -21.56 20.37 -3.22
C ALA A 101 -22.68 21.42 -3.33
N PRO A 102 -22.71 22.44 -2.45
CA PRO A 102 -23.66 23.55 -2.55
C PRO A 102 -23.48 24.34 -3.85
#